data_AF-G0MIS1-F1
#
_entry.id   AF-G0MIS1-F1
#
_cell.length_a   1.000
_cell.length_b   1.000
_cell.length_c   1.000
_cell.angle_alpha   90.00
_cell.angle_beta   90.00
_cell.angle_gamma   90.00
#
_symmetry.space_group_name_H-M   'P 1'
#
loop_
_entity.id
_entity.type
_entity.pdbx_description
1 polymer ?
#
loop_
_entity_poly.entity_id
_entity_poly.type
_entity_poly.pdbx_seq_one_letter_code
_entity_poly.pdbx_strand_id
1 'polypeptide(L)'
;MNRFPVLRLPYVALREVIESTDKSDVLNLALASRKMCKLIDTTRNSVSMKKLSQDDIDKLGVMDRYNITRLETLHCSEHVRKELEVNISKEPSLTVKTFYAENDIQKSMTFRVHVDFAEDRPVWNQKVMRFGNLDVPVASESNDTVHTLWNNSDCGVGWLCCHFFQKFDLKRFSSLEINPEDVEYSEFSTILRSVVDLVKETPEGPNLQILRFGLLTAEDSQYLFDGVKYKDIIVMGRRIQQNSGAFTCESSLFLLGDADWFSLENLMSTKCEIIILRGSQMTNDLIKQVLMHWMDKKLEKLAHLSVELREEVDIESILSGLSNRTGYVLTRTKESVTIRRGDGKRAEILIPKDESEKKTFKMISC
;
A
#
# COMPACT_ATOMS: atom_id res chain seq x y z
N MET A 1 24.07 40.28 -12.69
CA MET A 1 24.23 40.19 -11.23
C MET A 1 25.51 39.42 -10.91
N ASN A 2 26.40 39.99 -10.10
CA ASN A 2 27.59 39.29 -9.62
C ASN A 2 27.18 38.24 -8.58
N ARG A 3 27.47 36.96 -8.82
CA ARG A 3 27.20 35.88 -7.87
C ARG A 3 28.26 35.92 -6.77
N PHE A 4 27.84 36.03 -5.51
CA PHE A 4 28.76 35.97 -4.37
C PHE A 4 29.31 34.54 -4.22
N PRO A 5 30.63 34.33 -4.22
CA PRO A 5 31.21 32.99 -4.21
C PRO A 5 31.28 32.45 -2.79
N VAL A 6 30.13 32.02 -2.23
CA VAL A 6 29.99 31.51 -0.85
C VAL A 6 31.06 30.46 -0.49
N LEU A 7 31.37 29.56 -1.43
CA LEU A 7 32.37 28.49 -1.23
C LEU A 7 33.83 28.96 -1.21
N ARG A 8 34.11 30.24 -1.49
CA ARG A 8 35.43 30.86 -1.35
C ARG A 8 35.67 31.49 0.02
N LEU A 9 34.64 31.55 0.87
CA LEU A 9 34.79 32.02 2.24
C LEU A 9 35.70 31.08 3.04
N PRO A 10 36.51 31.60 3.97
CA PRO A 10 37.17 30.79 4.98
C PRO A 10 36.15 29.95 5.75
N TYR A 11 36.55 28.73 6.16
CA TYR A 11 35.65 27.77 6.82
C TYR A 11 34.87 28.38 8.00
N VAL A 12 35.54 29.15 8.85
CA VAL A 12 34.92 29.78 10.03
C VAL A 12 33.81 30.76 9.63
N ALA A 13 34.06 31.62 8.64
CA ALA A 13 33.07 32.57 8.15
C ALA A 13 31.89 31.85 7.48
N LEU A 14 32.17 30.81 6.70
CA LEU A 14 31.13 30.02 6.04
C LEU A 14 30.26 29.24 7.04
N ARG A 15 30.88 28.70 8.10
CA ARG A 15 30.18 28.01 9.18
C ARG A 15 29.21 28.95 9.90
N GLU A 16 29.67 30.15 10.25
CA GLU A 16 28.83 31.16 10.92
C GLU A 16 27.62 31.51 10.06
N VAL A 17 27.81 31.73 8.75
CA VAL A 17 26.71 31.99 7.82
C VAL A 17 25.70 30.85 7.80
N ILE A 18 26.14 29.59 7.76
CA ILE A 18 25.25 28.42 7.75
C ILE A 18 24.49 28.31 9.09
N GLU A 19 25.15 28.55 10.22
CA GLU A 19 24.53 28.46 11.55
C GLU A 19 23.53 29.58 11.81
N SER A 20 23.68 30.75 11.16
CA SER A 20 22.74 31.88 11.26
C SER A 20 21.62 31.88 10.22
N THR A 21 21.69 31.02 9.19
CA THR A 21 20.69 30.94 8.11
C THR A 21 19.51 30.07 8.54
N ASP A 22 18.29 30.41 8.11
CA ASP A 22 17.11 29.60 8.41
C ASP A 22 17.20 28.20 7.78
N LYS A 23 16.39 27.27 8.31
CA LYS A 23 16.49 25.87 7.94
C LYS A 23 16.19 25.61 6.46
N SER A 24 15.18 26.29 5.94
CA SER A 24 14.73 26.13 4.56
C SER A 24 15.79 26.60 3.56
N ASP A 25 16.43 27.72 3.84
CA ASP A 25 17.53 28.23 3.02
C ASP A 25 18.78 27.35 3.11
N VAL A 26 19.10 26.81 4.29
CA VAL A 26 20.19 25.82 4.43
C VAL A 26 19.91 24.54 3.63
N LEU A 27 18.67 24.07 3.59
CA LEU A 27 18.28 22.93 2.75
C LEU A 27 18.47 23.23 1.25
N ASN A 28 18.07 24.42 0.81
CA ASN A 28 18.28 24.86 -0.57
C ASN A 28 19.76 24.95 -0.93
N LEU A 29 20.59 25.46 0.00
CA LEU A 29 22.05 25.49 -0.15
C LEU A 29 22.67 24.09 -0.24
N ALA A 30 22.22 23.16 0.61
CA ALA A 30 22.68 21.76 0.59
C ALA A 30 22.37 21.08 -0.76
N LEU A 31 21.18 21.34 -1.31
CA LEU A 31 20.75 20.80 -2.60
C LEU A 31 21.54 21.35 -3.80
N ALA A 32 22.21 22.50 -3.65
CA ALA A 32 22.98 23.12 -4.74
C ALA A 32 24.29 22.39 -5.05
N SER A 33 24.89 21.68 -4.08
CA SER A 33 26.14 20.95 -4.29
C SER A 33 26.42 19.92 -3.20
N ARG A 34 26.92 18.75 -3.60
CA ARG A 34 27.43 17.73 -2.67
C ARG A 34 28.49 18.26 -1.71
N LYS A 35 29.34 19.19 -2.15
CA LYS A 35 30.38 19.80 -1.30
C LYS A 35 29.74 20.68 -0.22
N MET A 36 28.70 21.44 -0.58
CA MET A 36 27.97 22.28 0.36
C MET A 36 27.21 21.44 1.39
N CYS A 37 26.52 20.38 0.95
CA CYS A 37 25.81 19.48 1.87
C CYS A 37 26.76 18.86 2.92
N LYS A 38 27.89 18.29 2.48
CA LYS A 38 28.88 17.72 3.41
C LYS A 38 29.38 18.74 4.43
N LEU A 39 29.55 19.99 4.01
CA LEU A 39 29.96 21.08 4.89
C LEU A 39 28.87 21.43 5.91
N ILE A 40 27.64 21.63 5.44
CA ILE A 40 26.46 21.91 6.27
C ILE A 40 26.29 20.81 7.31
N ASP A 41 26.48 19.54 6.95
CA ASP A 41 26.37 18.44 7.90
C ASP A 41 27.44 18.49 8.99
N THR A 42 28.55 19.23 8.84
CA THR A 42 29.52 19.43 9.95
C THR A 42 29.11 20.52 10.94
N THR A 43 28.05 21.28 10.66
CA THR A 43 27.59 22.39 11.51
C THR A 43 26.42 21.96 12.39
N ARG A 44 25.99 22.87 13.28
CA ARG A 44 24.78 22.67 14.11
C ARG A 44 23.49 22.70 13.30
N ASN A 45 23.50 23.26 12.09
CA ASN A 45 22.33 23.38 11.22
C ASN A 45 22.24 22.24 10.19
N SER A 46 22.66 21.03 10.57
CA SER A 46 22.76 19.86 9.68
C SER A 46 21.42 19.48 9.04
N VAL A 47 21.45 19.03 7.78
CA VAL A 47 20.24 18.72 7.00
C VAL A 47 19.94 17.23 6.89
N SER A 48 20.89 16.37 7.26
CA SER A 48 20.69 14.92 7.29
C SER A 48 19.76 14.48 8.43
N MET A 49 18.87 13.53 8.13
CA MET A 49 18.01 12.85 9.10
C MET A 49 18.81 12.18 10.23
N LYS A 50 20.05 11.74 9.95
CA LYS A 50 20.95 11.18 10.96
C LYS A 50 21.16 12.13 12.14
N LYS A 51 21.25 13.43 11.87
CA LYS A 51 21.64 14.45 12.85
C LYS A 51 20.47 15.25 13.42
N LEU A 52 19.36 15.35 12.70
CA LEU A 52 18.14 16.01 13.19
C LEU A 52 17.49 15.19 14.29
N SER A 53 17.01 15.83 15.37
CA SER A 53 16.14 15.14 16.33
C SER A 53 14.74 14.90 15.73
N GLN A 54 13.95 13.99 16.31
CA GLN A 54 12.56 13.81 15.87
C GLN A 54 11.74 15.10 16.06
N ASP A 55 11.93 15.82 17.17
CA ASP A 55 11.29 17.11 17.43
C ASP A 55 11.63 18.17 16.37
N ASP A 56 12.86 18.16 15.85
CA ASP A 56 13.25 19.07 14.77
C ASP A 56 12.57 18.69 13.46
N ILE A 57 12.49 17.38 13.16
CA ILE A 57 11.80 16.85 11.98
C ILE A 57 10.31 17.22 12.01
N ASP A 58 9.68 17.09 13.18
CA ASP A 58 8.25 17.34 13.35
C ASP A 58 7.89 18.81 13.12
N LYS A 59 8.81 19.74 13.39
CA LYS A 59 8.66 21.18 13.14
C LYS A 59 8.88 21.60 11.69
N LEU A 60 9.39 20.71 10.83
CA LEU A 60 9.66 21.02 9.43
C LEU A 60 8.37 21.19 8.63
N GLY A 61 8.37 22.18 7.74
CA GLY A 61 7.34 22.34 6.73
C GLY A 61 7.45 21.32 5.60
N VAL A 62 6.39 21.18 4.81
CA VAL A 62 6.26 20.19 3.74
C VAL A 62 7.39 20.29 2.72
N MET A 63 7.81 21.51 2.40
CA MET A 63 8.91 21.76 1.45
C MET A 63 10.25 21.31 2.03
N ASP A 64 10.47 21.51 3.33
CA ASP A 64 11.69 21.07 4.00
C ASP A 64 11.74 19.54 4.03
N ARG A 65 10.61 18.89 4.32
CA ARG A 65 10.47 17.42 4.32
C ARG A 65 10.71 16.83 2.92
N TYR A 66 10.15 17.44 1.89
CA TYR A 66 10.42 17.09 0.49
C TYR A 66 11.91 17.22 0.16
N ASN A 67 12.54 18.33 0.54
CA ASN A 67 13.96 18.60 0.27
C ASN A 67 14.90 17.65 1.01
N ILE A 68 14.61 17.31 2.28
CA ILE A 68 15.35 16.31 3.04
C ILE A 68 15.24 14.94 2.38
N THR A 69 14.03 14.51 2.00
CA THR A 69 13.82 13.23 1.29
C THR A 69 14.66 13.17 0.00
N ARG A 70 14.75 14.31 -0.70
CA ARG A 70 15.57 14.46 -1.91
C ARG A 70 17.08 14.38 -1.61
N LEU A 71 17.54 15.03 -0.55
CA LEU A 71 18.94 14.96 -0.10
C LEU A 71 19.33 13.53 0.27
N GLU A 72 18.53 12.84 1.08
CA GLU A 72 18.79 11.45 1.48
C GLU A 72 18.84 10.50 0.28
N THR A 73 18.07 10.80 -0.78
CA THR A 73 18.16 10.09 -2.07
C THR A 73 19.48 10.36 -2.77
N LEU A 74 19.89 11.63 -2.90
CA LEU A 74 21.13 12.03 -3.60
C LEU A 74 22.40 11.54 -2.92
N HIS A 75 22.33 11.29 -1.61
CA HIS A 75 23.45 10.83 -0.79
C HIS A 75 23.52 9.32 -0.60
N CYS A 76 22.58 8.56 -1.18
CA CYS A 76 22.51 7.09 -1.10
C CYS A 76 22.68 6.58 0.33
N SER A 77 21.96 7.17 1.29
CA SER A 77 22.03 6.73 2.68
C SER A 77 21.49 5.31 2.80
N GLU A 78 22.35 4.33 3.06
CA GLU A 78 21.99 2.92 3.23
C GLU A 78 20.99 2.68 4.38
N HIS A 79 20.90 3.65 5.30
CA HIS A 79 20.03 3.66 6.46
C HIS A 79 18.66 4.31 6.21
N VAL A 80 18.41 4.81 4.99
CA VAL A 80 17.17 5.51 4.66
C VAL A 80 16.29 4.66 3.75
N ARG A 81 15.11 4.30 4.26
CA ARG A 81 14.04 3.65 3.50
C ARG A 81 12.98 4.67 3.16
N LYS A 82 12.48 4.63 1.92
CA LYS A 82 11.42 5.51 1.44
C LYS A 82 10.23 4.68 0.95
N GLU A 83 9.04 5.17 1.21
CA GLU A 83 7.78 4.53 0.83
C GLU A 83 6.84 5.58 0.23
N LEU A 84 6.05 5.15 -0.75
CA LEU A 84 5.00 5.94 -1.38
C LEU A 84 3.68 5.20 -1.25
N GLU A 85 2.72 5.87 -0.61
CA GLU A 85 1.34 5.42 -0.47
C GLU A 85 0.45 6.31 -1.32
N VAL A 86 -0.49 5.70 -2.04
CA VAL A 86 -1.47 6.42 -2.86
C VAL A 86 -2.86 6.13 -2.31
N ASN A 87 -3.63 7.19 -2.11
CA ASN A 87 -5.04 7.13 -1.75
C ASN A 87 -5.86 7.64 -2.94
N ILE A 88 -6.72 6.79 -3.48
CA ILE A 88 -7.67 7.12 -4.55
C ILE A 88 -9.05 7.25 -3.91
N SER A 89 -9.48 8.49 -3.73
CA SER A 89 -10.77 8.85 -3.15
C SER A 89 -11.28 10.17 -3.73
N LYS A 90 -12.30 10.76 -3.12
CA LYS A 90 -12.79 12.10 -3.47
C LYS A 90 -11.69 13.17 -3.42
N GLU A 91 -10.74 13.00 -2.50
CA GLU A 91 -9.57 13.88 -2.37
C GLU A 91 -8.30 13.03 -2.56
N PRO A 92 -7.93 12.72 -3.82
CA PRO A 92 -6.78 11.88 -4.09
C PRO A 92 -5.52 12.45 -3.45
N SER A 93 -4.72 11.58 -2.85
CA SER A 93 -3.48 12.02 -2.19
C SER A 93 -2.36 11.02 -2.30
N LEU A 94 -1.14 11.55 -2.24
CA LEU A 94 0.10 10.79 -2.23
C LEU A 94 0.81 11.09 -0.91
N THR A 95 1.16 10.05 -0.16
CA THR A 95 1.90 10.17 1.09
C THR A 95 3.29 9.57 0.90
N VAL A 96 4.32 10.38 1.11
CA VAL A 96 5.72 9.94 1.06
C VAL A 96 6.23 9.81 2.50
N LYS A 97 6.68 8.61 2.85
CA LYS A 97 7.27 8.30 4.16
C LYS A 97 8.75 8.02 4.00
N THR A 98 9.56 8.67 4.81
CA THR A 98 11.01 8.48 4.87
C THR A 98 11.37 8.00 6.28
N PHE A 99 12.06 6.87 6.35
CA PHE A 99 12.48 6.24 7.60
C PHE A 99 13.99 6.19 7.64
N TYR A 100 14.57 6.65 8.74
CA TYR A 100 15.98 6.49 9.05
C TYR A 100 16.13 5.46 10.17
N ALA A 101 16.98 4.46 9.97
CA ALA A 101 17.30 3.46 10.99
C ALA A 101 18.80 3.12 10.99
N GLU A 102 19.48 3.44 12.09
CA GLU A 102 20.88 3.07 12.34
C GLU A 102 21.04 2.79 13.84
N ASN A 103 21.50 1.59 14.20
CA ASN A 103 21.56 1.11 15.59
C ASN A 103 20.16 1.21 16.26
N ASP A 104 20.10 1.78 17.47
CA ASP A 104 18.86 2.00 18.22
C ASP A 104 18.13 3.30 17.87
N ILE A 105 18.61 4.05 16.87
CA ILE A 105 18.00 5.31 16.45
C ILE A 105 17.06 5.07 15.29
N GLN A 106 15.76 5.30 15.54
CA GLN A 106 14.72 5.30 14.52
C GLN A 106 14.09 6.68 14.43
N LYS A 107 14.03 7.23 13.21
CA LYS A 107 13.34 8.51 12.92
C LYS A 107 12.46 8.32 11.71
N SER A 108 11.35 9.05 11.68
CA SER A 108 10.46 9.05 10.53
C SER A 108 10.02 10.46 10.18
N MET A 109 9.79 10.66 8.90
CA MET A 109 9.29 11.90 8.35
C MET A 109 8.29 11.56 7.27
N THR A 110 7.13 12.20 7.35
CA THR A 110 6.04 12.01 6.38
C THR A 110 5.63 13.35 5.83
N PHE A 111 5.30 13.40 4.55
CA PHE A 111 4.52 14.49 3.99
C PHE A 111 3.47 13.95 3.02
N ARG A 112 2.35 14.67 2.91
CA ARG A 112 1.20 14.33 2.08
C ARG A 112 0.95 15.41 1.04
N VAL A 113 0.65 14.99 -0.17
CA VAL A 113 0.28 15.86 -1.29
C VAL A 113 -1.13 15.48 -1.73
N HIS A 114 -2.09 16.36 -1.51
CA HIS A 114 -3.42 16.27 -2.10
C HIS A 114 -3.39 16.80 -3.54
N VAL A 115 -4.17 16.16 -4.40
CA VAL A 115 -4.34 16.53 -5.81
C VAL A 115 -5.73 17.08 -5.97
N ASP A 116 -5.83 18.41 -6.08
CA ASP A 116 -7.08 19.14 -6.17
C ASP A 116 -7.32 19.67 -7.59
N PHE A 117 -8.59 19.80 -7.94
CA PHE A 117 -9.01 20.46 -9.16
C PHE A 117 -8.97 21.99 -8.99
N ALA A 118 -8.42 22.68 -9.98
CA ALA A 118 -8.17 24.12 -9.90
C ALA A 118 -9.46 24.97 -9.75
N GLU A 119 -10.61 24.48 -10.22
CA GLU A 119 -11.88 25.22 -10.20
C GLU A 119 -12.63 25.13 -8.85
N ASP A 120 -12.31 24.11 -8.03
CA ASP A 120 -13.12 23.77 -6.86
C ASP A 120 -12.71 24.50 -5.57
N ARG A 121 -11.55 25.18 -5.55
CA ARG A 121 -11.05 25.81 -4.32
C ARG A 121 -11.00 27.34 -4.40
N PRO A 122 -11.44 28.04 -3.33
CA PRO A 122 -11.32 29.50 -3.24
C PRO A 122 -9.84 29.92 -3.22
N VAL A 123 -9.59 31.22 -3.39
CA VAL A 123 -8.26 31.84 -3.43
C VAL A 123 -7.52 31.65 -2.09
N TRP A 124 -6.84 30.52 -1.91
CA TRP A 124 -5.91 30.33 -0.80
C TRP A 124 -4.66 31.17 -1.07
N ASN A 125 -3.80 31.35 -0.06
CA ASN A 125 -2.47 31.94 -0.23
C ASN A 125 -1.62 31.01 -1.10
N GLN A 126 -1.83 31.07 -2.41
CA GLN A 126 -1.18 30.22 -3.40
C GLN A 126 0.31 30.55 -3.43
N LYS A 127 1.12 29.54 -3.14
CA LYS A 127 2.55 29.54 -3.41
C LYS A 127 2.79 28.70 -4.66
N VAL A 128 3.96 28.84 -5.27
CA VAL A 128 4.37 27.96 -6.36
C VAL A 128 5.42 27.00 -5.82
N MET A 129 5.18 25.71 -5.97
CA MET A 129 6.16 24.66 -5.66
C MET A 129 6.69 24.06 -6.95
N ARG A 130 8.02 24.02 -7.05
CA ARG A 130 8.68 23.43 -8.21
C ARG A 130 8.91 21.94 -8.01
N PHE A 131 8.19 21.13 -8.78
CA PHE A 131 8.42 19.70 -8.91
C PHE A 131 9.22 19.44 -10.20
N GLY A 132 10.53 19.29 -10.07
CA GLY A 132 11.41 19.11 -11.23
C GLY A 132 11.46 20.38 -12.08
N ASN A 133 10.93 20.32 -13.30
CA ASN A 133 10.84 21.48 -14.21
C ASN A 133 9.43 22.09 -14.24
N LEU A 134 8.49 21.53 -13.48
CA LEU A 134 7.11 21.98 -13.45
C LEU A 134 6.89 22.86 -12.20
N ASP A 135 6.37 24.05 -12.44
CA ASP A 135 5.92 24.97 -11.40
C ASP A 135 4.43 24.71 -11.14
N VAL A 136 4.11 24.15 -9.97
CA VAL A 136 2.76 23.73 -9.58
C VAL A 136 2.23 24.69 -8.53
N PRO A 137 1.05 25.30 -8.72
CA PRO A 137 0.40 26.08 -7.68
C PRO A 137 0.05 25.17 -6.50
N VAL A 138 0.40 25.62 -5.31
CA VAL A 138 0.18 24.89 -4.07
C VAL A 138 -0.44 25.76 -2.99
N ALA A 139 -1.23 25.13 -2.14
CA ALA A 139 -1.74 25.72 -0.90
C ALA A 139 -1.36 24.80 0.27
N SER A 140 -0.66 25.34 1.27
CA SER A 140 -0.31 24.57 2.47
C SER A 140 -1.48 24.59 3.44
N GLU A 141 -1.90 23.40 3.90
CA GLU A 141 -2.93 23.26 4.95
C GLU A 141 -2.28 23.09 6.33
N SER A 142 -1.22 22.29 6.40
CA SER A 142 -0.45 22.02 7.62
C SER A 142 1.06 22.00 7.34
N ASN A 143 1.86 21.68 8.36
CA ASN A 143 3.31 21.52 8.20
C ASN A 143 3.69 20.29 7.36
N ASP A 144 2.85 19.28 7.26
CA ASP A 144 3.12 18.03 6.55
C ASP A 144 2.22 17.80 5.33
N THR A 145 1.19 18.63 5.13
CA THR A 145 0.21 18.48 4.06
C THR A 145 0.20 19.68 3.12
N VAL A 146 0.22 19.41 1.82
CA VAL A 146 0.09 20.41 0.77
C VAL A 146 -0.96 19.99 -0.26
N HIS A 147 -1.73 20.96 -0.72
CA HIS A 147 -2.68 20.83 -1.81
C HIS A 147 -2.01 21.31 -3.09
N THR A 148 -2.02 20.48 -4.14
CA THR A 148 -1.55 20.83 -5.48
C THR A 148 -2.75 21.05 -6.39
N LEU A 149 -2.73 22.13 -7.18
CA LEU A 149 -3.84 22.50 -8.06
C LEU A 149 -3.55 22.05 -9.49
N TRP A 150 -4.47 21.29 -10.07
CA TRP A 150 -4.35 20.74 -11.41
C TRP A 150 -5.60 21.04 -12.24
N ASN A 151 -5.41 21.23 -13.54
CA ASN A 151 -6.51 21.33 -14.50
C ASN A 151 -7.17 19.98 -14.78
N ASN A 152 -6.51 18.88 -14.40
CA ASN A 152 -7.05 17.54 -14.49
C ASN A 152 -6.40 16.66 -13.42
N SER A 153 -7.21 16.08 -12.54
CA SER A 153 -6.77 15.35 -11.35
C SER A 153 -6.05 14.05 -11.69
N ASP A 154 -6.47 13.32 -12.72
CA ASP A 154 -5.82 12.09 -13.20
C ASP A 154 -4.37 12.35 -13.66
N CYS A 155 -4.17 13.47 -14.36
CA CYS A 155 -2.88 13.94 -14.82
C CYS A 155 -2.02 14.32 -13.62
N GLY A 156 -2.60 14.97 -12.61
CA GLY A 156 -1.91 15.35 -11.38
C GLY A 156 -1.41 14.14 -10.58
N VAL A 157 -2.30 13.17 -10.31
CA VAL A 157 -1.95 11.94 -9.57
C VAL A 157 -0.88 11.14 -10.31
N GLY A 158 -1.11 10.86 -11.60
CA GLY A 158 -0.17 10.08 -12.41
C GLY A 158 1.19 10.76 -12.55
N TRP A 159 1.21 12.07 -12.78
CA TRP A 159 2.45 12.84 -12.89
C TRP A 159 3.21 12.88 -11.56
N LEU A 160 2.53 13.13 -10.43
CA LEU A 160 3.17 13.15 -9.12
C LEU A 160 3.72 11.78 -8.72
N CYS A 161 3.01 10.70 -9.03
CA CYS A 161 3.54 9.34 -8.87
C CYS A 161 4.87 9.22 -9.64
N CYS A 162 4.85 9.43 -10.96
CA CYS A 162 6.06 9.37 -11.80
C CYS A 162 7.20 10.25 -11.27
N HIS A 163 6.89 11.48 -10.86
CA HIS A 163 7.86 12.41 -10.29
C HIS A 163 8.48 11.86 -8.99
N PHE A 164 7.68 11.34 -8.05
CA PHE A 164 8.21 10.78 -6.81
C PHE A 164 8.99 9.49 -7.02
N PHE A 165 8.55 8.61 -7.92
CA PHE A 165 9.33 7.43 -8.31
C PHE A 165 10.72 7.82 -8.79
N GLN A 166 10.81 8.77 -9.72
CA GLN A 166 12.08 9.23 -10.28
C GLN A 166 12.92 10.02 -9.27
N LYS A 167 12.32 10.94 -8.52
CA LYS A 167 13.06 11.82 -7.62
C LYS A 167 13.55 11.15 -6.35
N PHE A 168 12.85 10.12 -5.88
CA PHE A 168 13.17 9.44 -4.63
C PHE A 168 13.75 8.05 -4.84
N ASP A 169 13.99 7.65 -6.10
CA ASP A 169 14.51 6.32 -6.47
C ASP A 169 13.64 5.21 -5.86
N LEU A 170 12.31 5.37 -5.97
CA LEU A 170 11.37 4.37 -5.49
C LEU A 170 11.27 3.25 -6.52
N LYS A 171 11.16 2.02 -6.05
CA LYS A 171 11.04 0.83 -6.90
C LYS A 171 9.63 0.26 -6.95
N ARG A 172 8.79 0.67 -6.00
CA ARG A 172 7.40 0.20 -5.85
C ARG A 172 6.57 1.16 -5.02
N PHE A 173 5.26 1.00 -5.10
CA PHE A 173 4.32 1.50 -4.12
C PHE A 173 4.39 0.65 -2.84
N SER A 174 4.25 1.26 -1.67
CA SER A 174 4.10 0.52 -0.40
C SER A 174 2.64 0.16 -0.14
N SER A 175 1.73 1.08 -0.42
CA SER A 175 0.29 0.90 -0.21
C SER A 175 -0.53 1.62 -1.29
N LEU A 176 -1.63 1.01 -1.68
CA LEU A 176 -2.68 1.58 -2.51
C LEU A 176 -4.01 1.45 -1.74
N GLU A 177 -4.57 2.58 -1.33
CA GLU A 177 -5.88 2.65 -0.69
C GLU A 177 -6.91 3.20 -1.67
N ILE A 178 -8.07 2.54 -1.76
CA ILE A 178 -9.14 2.88 -2.69
C ILE A 178 -10.43 3.08 -1.89
N ASN A 179 -10.97 4.30 -1.99
CA ASN A 179 -12.27 4.66 -1.44
C ASN A 179 -13.14 5.39 -2.48
N PRO A 180 -14.02 4.68 -3.21
CA PRO A 180 -14.91 5.27 -4.22
C PRO A 180 -16.05 6.15 -3.67
N GLU A 181 -16.12 6.38 -2.37
CA GLU A 181 -17.19 7.16 -1.73
C GLU A 181 -17.14 8.64 -2.18
N ASP A 182 -18.31 9.19 -2.52
CA ASP A 182 -18.53 10.61 -2.87
C ASP A 182 -17.72 11.16 -4.06
N VAL A 183 -17.34 10.31 -5.03
CA VAL A 183 -16.59 10.72 -6.23
C VAL A 183 -17.44 10.64 -7.50
N GLU A 184 -17.27 11.59 -8.42
CA GLU A 184 -17.78 11.44 -9.79
C GLU A 184 -17.13 10.21 -10.46
N TYR A 185 -17.98 9.30 -10.93
CA TYR A 185 -17.56 7.96 -11.34
C TYR A 185 -16.52 7.96 -12.48
N SER A 186 -16.67 8.83 -13.48
CA SER A 186 -15.76 8.93 -14.63
C SER A 186 -14.36 9.39 -14.24
N GLU A 187 -14.27 10.38 -13.35
CA GLU A 187 -13.00 10.89 -12.83
C GLU A 187 -12.29 9.83 -12.00
N PHE A 188 -13.03 9.22 -11.05
CA PHE A 188 -12.51 8.13 -10.22
C PHE A 188 -11.95 6.97 -11.05
N SER A 189 -12.70 6.51 -12.06
CA SER A 189 -12.29 5.41 -12.94
C SER A 189 -10.98 5.72 -13.67
N THR A 190 -10.81 6.97 -14.10
CA THR A 190 -9.63 7.40 -14.85
C THR A 190 -8.40 7.45 -13.94
N ILE A 191 -8.53 8.02 -12.74
CA ILE A 191 -7.45 8.03 -11.73
C ILE A 191 -7.07 6.60 -11.34
N LEU A 192 -8.06 5.75 -11.05
CA LEU A 192 -7.86 4.35 -10.70
C LEU A 192 -7.03 3.62 -11.76
N ARG A 193 -7.46 3.68 -13.02
CA ARG A 193 -6.79 2.96 -14.12
C ARG A 193 -5.36 3.47 -14.32
N SER A 194 -5.16 4.79 -14.28
CA SER A 194 -3.84 5.42 -14.37
C SER A 194 -2.88 4.93 -13.28
N VAL A 195 -3.32 4.87 -12.02
CA VAL A 195 -2.49 4.36 -10.92
C VAL A 195 -2.26 2.85 -11.03
N VAL A 196 -3.27 2.07 -11.41
CA VAL A 196 -3.14 0.62 -11.59
C VAL A 196 -2.16 0.29 -12.71
N ASP A 197 -2.12 1.08 -13.79
CA ASP A 197 -1.12 0.93 -14.85
C ASP A 197 0.30 1.14 -14.32
N LEU A 198 0.50 2.16 -13.49
CA LEU A 198 1.79 2.36 -12.81
C LEU A 198 2.14 1.19 -11.88
N VAL A 199 1.16 0.60 -11.19
CA VAL A 199 1.37 -0.58 -10.33
C VAL A 199 1.83 -1.78 -11.17
N LYS A 200 1.22 -2.02 -12.34
CA LYS A 200 1.57 -3.12 -13.25
C LYS A 200 3.02 -3.06 -13.74
N GLU A 201 3.58 -1.86 -13.87
CA GLU A 201 4.98 -1.65 -14.28
C GLU A 201 5.99 -1.91 -13.14
N THR A 202 5.54 -2.10 -11.90
CA THR A 202 6.44 -2.37 -10.76
C THR A 202 6.69 -3.87 -10.56
N PRO A 203 7.92 -4.30 -10.22
CA PRO A 203 8.25 -5.72 -10.05
C PRO A 203 7.60 -6.36 -8.81
N GLU A 204 7.28 -5.54 -7.80
CA GLU A 204 6.68 -5.97 -6.55
C GLU A 204 5.41 -5.15 -6.27
N GLY A 205 4.29 -5.85 -6.06
CA GLY A 205 3.00 -5.22 -5.81
C GLY A 205 2.90 -4.51 -4.45
N PRO A 206 2.05 -3.46 -4.34
CA PRO A 206 1.74 -2.82 -3.07
C PRO A 206 0.83 -3.68 -2.19
N ASN A 207 0.64 -3.24 -0.94
CA ASN A 207 -0.55 -3.61 -0.17
C ASN A 207 -1.76 -2.89 -0.78
N LEU A 208 -2.83 -3.61 -1.06
CA LEU A 208 -4.08 -3.05 -1.57
C LEU A 208 -5.12 -3.03 -0.46
N GLN A 209 -5.74 -1.88 -0.22
CA GLN A 209 -6.89 -1.74 0.67
C GLN A 209 -8.06 -1.09 -0.06
N ILE A 210 -9.24 -1.70 0.02
CA ILE A 210 -10.47 -1.15 -0.56
C ILE A 210 -11.51 -1.03 0.55
N LEU A 211 -12.00 0.18 0.85
CA LEU A 211 -12.90 0.42 1.99
C LEU A 211 -14.39 0.23 1.68
N ARG A 212 -14.79 0.53 0.44
CA ARG A 212 -16.18 0.55 -0.05
C ARG A 212 -16.31 -0.16 -1.38
N PHE A 213 -15.88 -1.43 -1.42
CA PHE A 213 -15.80 -2.20 -2.66
C PHE A 213 -17.12 -2.24 -3.45
N GLY A 214 -18.26 -2.24 -2.77
CA GLY A 214 -19.58 -2.27 -3.41
C GLY A 214 -19.94 -1.06 -4.28
N LEU A 215 -19.16 0.03 -4.21
CA LEU A 215 -19.33 1.20 -5.07
C LEU A 215 -18.46 1.13 -6.34
N LEU A 216 -17.53 0.18 -6.44
CA LEU A 216 -16.77 -0.05 -7.67
C LEU A 216 -17.65 -0.74 -8.72
N THR A 217 -17.52 -0.35 -9.98
CA THR A 217 -18.14 -1.11 -11.08
C THR A 217 -17.45 -2.44 -11.30
N ALA A 218 -18.12 -3.32 -12.04
CA ALA A 218 -17.54 -4.57 -12.48
C ALA A 218 -16.26 -4.36 -13.31
N GLU A 219 -16.26 -3.37 -14.22
CA GLU A 219 -15.11 -3.06 -15.07
C GLU A 219 -13.90 -2.62 -14.24
N ASP A 220 -14.08 -1.69 -13.30
CA ASP A 220 -12.98 -1.18 -12.48
C ASP A 220 -12.49 -2.21 -11.47
N SER A 221 -13.39 -3.01 -10.90
CA SER A 221 -13.02 -4.17 -10.07
C SER A 221 -12.17 -5.15 -10.86
N GLN A 222 -12.57 -5.46 -12.10
CA GLN A 222 -11.82 -6.36 -12.97
C GLN A 222 -10.47 -5.76 -13.32
N TYR A 223 -10.42 -4.48 -13.70
CA TYR A 223 -9.17 -3.78 -14.04
C TYR A 223 -8.16 -3.77 -12.89
N LEU A 224 -8.66 -3.59 -11.66
CA LEU A 224 -7.85 -3.53 -10.46
C LEU A 224 -7.19 -4.88 -10.12
N PHE A 225 -7.86 -5.99 -10.34
CA PHE A 225 -7.33 -7.31 -9.99
C PHE A 225 -6.62 -8.00 -11.16
N ASP A 226 -7.14 -7.87 -12.39
CA ASP A 226 -6.72 -8.71 -13.51
C ASP A 226 -5.28 -8.42 -13.96
N GLY A 227 -4.46 -9.47 -13.91
CA GLY A 227 -3.04 -9.39 -14.24
C GLY A 227 -2.20 -8.57 -13.26
N VAL A 228 -2.74 -8.16 -12.10
CA VAL A 228 -2.01 -7.38 -11.10
C VAL A 228 -1.58 -8.26 -9.93
N LYS A 229 -0.30 -8.15 -9.57
CA LYS A 229 0.24 -8.77 -8.38
C LYS A 229 0.20 -7.77 -7.23
N TYR A 230 -0.32 -8.20 -6.09
CA TYR A 230 -0.31 -7.44 -4.84
C TYR A 230 0.49 -8.20 -3.79
N LYS A 231 0.97 -7.48 -2.76
CA LYS A 231 1.59 -8.14 -1.62
C LYS A 231 0.52 -8.74 -0.72
N ASP A 232 -0.38 -7.88 -0.27
CA ASP A 232 -1.52 -8.18 0.58
C ASP A 232 -2.74 -7.44 0.01
N ILE A 233 -3.92 -8.04 0.08
CA ILE A 233 -5.17 -7.45 -0.39
C ILE A 233 -6.16 -7.50 0.77
N ILE A 234 -6.73 -6.34 1.09
CA ILE A 234 -7.77 -6.16 2.10
C ILE A 234 -8.95 -5.47 1.42
N VAL A 235 -10.08 -6.15 1.36
CA VAL A 235 -11.31 -5.62 0.76
C VAL A 235 -12.38 -5.54 1.83
N MET A 236 -13.01 -4.40 1.94
CA MET A 236 -14.08 -4.09 2.88
C MET A 236 -15.28 -3.50 2.13
N GLY A 237 -16.45 -3.68 2.75
CA GLY A 237 -17.71 -3.14 2.26
C GLY A 237 -18.47 -4.15 1.41
N ARG A 238 -19.76 -4.27 1.72
CA ARG A 238 -20.71 -5.13 1.01
C ARG A 238 -20.85 -4.73 -0.45
N ARG A 239 -20.83 -5.71 -1.36
CA ARG A 239 -21.14 -5.50 -2.77
C ARG A 239 -22.67 -5.45 -2.98
N ILE A 240 -23.17 -4.34 -3.52
CA ILE A 240 -24.61 -4.17 -3.77
C ILE A 240 -25.06 -5.00 -5.00
N GLN A 241 -24.15 -5.23 -5.96
CA GLN A 241 -24.43 -5.99 -7.18
C GLN A 241 -23.73 -7.36 -7.17
N GLN A 242 -24.50 -8.44 -7.32
CA GLN A 242 -24.04 -9.83 -7.16
C GLN A 242 -23.21 -10.36 -8.34
N ASN A 243 -23.25 -9.73 -9.51
CA ASN A 243 -22.56 -10.22 -10.71
C ASN A 243 -21.12 -9.71 -10.77
N SER A 244 -20.30 -10.24 -9.88
CA SER A 244 -18.85 -10.15 -10.01
C SER A 244 -18.43 -11.30 -10.90
N GLY A 245 -18.04 -11.04 -12.15
CA GLY A 245 -17.36 -12.07 -12.93
C GLY A 245 -16.17 -12.65 -12.16
N ALA A 246 -15.72 -13.85 -12.53
CA ALA A 246 -14.47 -14.37 -12.01
C ALA A 246 -13.33 -13.38 -12.31
N PHE A 247 -12.53 -13.07 -11.30
CA PHE A 247 -11.31 -12.27 -11.46
C PHE A 247 -10.12 -13.12 -11.06
N THR A 248 -8.97 -12.82 -11.66
CA THR A 248 -7.70 -13.43 -11.28
C THR A 248 -6.91 -12.43 -10.45
N CYS A 249 -6.30 -12.88 -9.36
CA CYS A 249 -5.35 -12.07 -8.60
C CYS A 249 -4.27 -12.96 -7.96
N GLU A 250 -3.11 -12.37 -7.70
CA GLU A 250 -2.01 -13.01 -6.97
C GLU A 250 -1.62 -12.16 -5.77
N SER A 251 -1.63 -12.76 -4.58
CA SER A 251 -1.30 -12.09 -3.31
C SER A 251 -0.82 -13.09 -2.26
N SER A 252 -0.07 -12.63 -1.26
CA SER A 252 0.29 -13.45 -0.10
C SER A 252 -0.93 -13.59 0.83
N LEU A 253 -1.64 -12.48 1.05
CA LEU A 253 -2.86 -12.41 1.84
C LEU A 253 -4.03 -11.87 1.01
N PHE A 254 -5.18 -12.52 1.08
CA PHE A 254 -6.44 -12.04 0.55
C PHE A 254 -7.49 -12.05 1.67
N LEU A 255 -7.79 -10.88 2.24
CA LEU A 255 -8.79 -10.70 3.29
C LEU A 255 -9.99 -9.96 2.72
N LEU A 256 -11.16 -10.56 2.87
CA LEU A 256 -12.43 -9.98 2.44
C LEU A 256 -13.41 -9.88 3.62
N GLY A 257 -13.77 -8.65 3.98
CA GLY A 257 -14.95 -8.33 4.78
C GLY A 257 -16.19 -8.30 3.89
N ASP A 258 -17.32 -8.81 4.39
CA ASP A 258 -18.56 -8.96 3.64
C ASP A 258 -18.38 -9.77 2.34
N ALA A 259 -17.87 -11.00 2.49
CA ALA A 259 -17.55 -11.93 1.41
C ALA A 259 -18.77 -12.62 0.77
N ASP A 260 -19.96 -12.01 0.84
CA ASP A 260 -21.21 -12.60 0.35
C ASP A 260 -21.24 -12.74 -1.18
N TRP A 261 -20.47 -11.90 -1.87
CA TRP A 261 -20.29 -11.90 -3.32
C TRP A 261 -19.11 -12.76 -3.82
N PHE A 262 -18.30 -13.32 -2.92
CA PHE A 262 -17.12 -14.11 -3.30
C PHE A 262 -17.49 -15.57 -3.53
N SER A 263 -17.39 -16.02 -4.78
CA SER A 263 -17.80 -17.38 -5.17
C SER A 263 -16.66 -18.40 -5.08
N LEU A 264 -17.02 -19.69 -5.20
CA LEU A 264 -16.02 -20.75 -5.38
C LEU A 264 -15.16 -20.52 -6.62
N GLU A 265 -15.73 -19.99 -7.72
CA GLU A 265 -14.98 -19.71 -8.94
C GLU A 265 -13.91 -18.63 -8.71
N ASN A 266 -14.22 -17.60 -7.91
CA ASN A 266 -13.23 -16.61 -7.48
C ASN A 266 -12.11 -17.29 -6.69
N LEU A 267 -12.45 -18.09 -5.68
CA LEU A 267 -11.45 -18.84 -4.88
C LEU A 267 -10.52 -19.68 -5.79
N MET A 268 -11.10 -20.40 -6.75
CA MET A 268 -10.37 -21.25 -7.69
C MET A 268 -9.48 -20.46 -8.66
N SER A 269 -9.84 -19.22 -8.97
CA SER A 269 -9.11 -18.34 -9.89
C SER A 269 -8.01 -17.53 -9.17
N THR A 270 -8.05 -17.43 -7.85
CA THR A 270 -7.08 -16.67 -7.05
C THR A 270 -5.82 -17.49 -6.75
N LYS A 271 -4.65 -16.88 -6.91
CA LYS A 271 -3.34 -17.47 -6.62
C LYS A 271 -2.80 -16.95 -5.29
N CYS A 272 -3.51 -17.23 -4.21
CA CYS A 272 -3.20 -16.71 -2.88
C CYS A 272 -2.67 -17.77 -1.91
N GLU A 273 -1.79 -17.36 -1.00
CA GLU A 273 -1.27 -18.23 0.07
C GLU A 273 -2.23 -18.28 1.27
N ILE A 274 -2.74 -17.12 1.67
CA ILE A 274 -3.65 -16.95 2.80
C ILE A 274 -4.95 -16.33 2.30
N ILE A 275 -6.07 -16.99 2.55
CA ILE A 275 -7.41 -16.48 2.22
C ILE A 275 -8.25 -16.41 3.50
N ILE A 276 -8.81 -15.24 3.79
CA ILE A 276 -9.69 -15.00 4.94
C ILE A 276 -10.98 -14.36 4.42
N LEU A 277 -12.10 -15.07 4.54
CA LEU A 277 -13.42 -14.63 4.10
C LEU A 277 -14.34 -14.49 5.32
N ARG A 278 -14.86 -13.29 5.56
CA ARG A 278 -15.84 -13.00 6.63
C ARG A 278 -17.19 -12.65 6.02
N GLY A 279 -18.29 -13.08 6.65
CA GLY A 279 -19.65 -12.85 6.13
C GLY A 279 -19.90 -13.50 4.76
N SER A 280 -19.35 -14.70 4.51
CA SER A 280 -19.51 -15.39 3.23
C SER A 280 -20.87 -16.10 3.11
N GLN A 281 -21.30 -16.37 1.87
CA GLN A 281 -22.43 -17.27 1.57
C GLN A 281 -21.99 -18.74 1.37
N MET A 282 -20.72 -19.05 1.61
CA MET A 282 -20.22 -20.43 1.50
C MET A 282 -20.91 -21.36 2.51
N THR A 283 -21.19 -22.57 2.04
CA THR A 283 -21.82 -23.67 2.79
C THR A 283 -20.81 -24.80 3.01
N ASN A 284 -21.16 -25.76 3.86
CA ASN A 284 -20.36 -26.98 4.07
C ASN A 284 -20.08 -27.71 2.75
N ASP A 285 -21.06 -27.78 1.85
CA ASP A 285 -20.92 -28.41 0.52
C ASP A 285 -19.89 -27.68 -0.38
N LEU A 286 -19.82 -26.36 -0.31
CA LEU A 286 -18.82 -25.59 -1.05
C LEU A 286 -17.42 -25.78 -0.46
N ILE A 287 -17.29 -25.82 0.86
CA ILE A 287 -16.00 -26.13 1.51
C ILE A 287 -15.52 -27.53 1.17
N LYS A 288 -16.43 -28.51 1.10
CA LYS A 288 -16.12 -29.86 0.61
C LYS A 288 -15.53 -29.82 -0.80
N GLN A 289 -16.10 -29.01 -1.69
CA GLN A 289 -15.54 -28.83 -3.05
C GLN A 289 -14.15 -28.17 -3.02
N VAL A 290 -13.92 -27.18 -2.16
CA VAL A 290 -12.59 -26.57 -1.96
C VAL A 290 -11.57 -27.62 -1.53
N LEU A 291 -11.91 -28.48 -0.56
CA LEU A 291 -11.03 -29.56 -0.12
C LEU A 291 -10.74 -30.56 -1.25
N MET A 292 -11.75 -30.95 -2.03
CA MET A 292 -11.55 -31.83 -3.19
C MET A 292 -10.59 -31.20 -4.20
N HIS A 293 -10.74 -29.91 -4.49
CA HIS A 293 -9.84 -29.20 -5.39
C HIS A 293 -8.42 -29.07 -4.85
N TRP A 294 -8.25 -28.85 -3.54
CA TRP A 294 -6.94 -28.86 -2.90
C TRP A 294 -6.29 -30.25 -2.97
N MET A 295 -7.05 -31.33 -2.72
CA MET A 295 -6.59 -32.72 -2.86
C MET A 295 -6.17 -33.02 -4.30
N ASP A 296 -6.94 -32.53 -5.28
CA ASP A 296 -6.70 -32.69 -6.72
C ASP A 296 -5.60 -31.75 -7.26
N LYS A 297 -4.81 -31.13 -6.38
CA LYS A 297 -3.67 -30.25 -6.72
C LYS A 297 -4.04 -28.97 -7.50
N LYS A 298 -5.29 -28.50 -7.40
CA LYS A 298 -5.74 -27.27 -8.07
C LYS A 298 -5.51 -26.00 -7.24
N LEU A 299 -5.25 -26.14 -5.94
CA LEU A 299 -5.03 -25.03 -4.99
C LEU A 299 -3.66 -25.14 -4.31
N GLU A 300 -2.59 -25.32 -5.09
CA GLU A 300 -1.27 -25.68 -4.53
C GLU A 300 -0.57 -24.58 -3.72
N LYS A 301 -0.90 -23.31 -3.99
CA LYS A 301 -0.36 -22.15 -3.26
C LYS A 301 -1.04 -21.93 -1.91
N LEU A 302 -2.26 -22.45 -1.72
CA LEU A 302 -3.07 -22.19 -0.54
C LEU A 302 -2.46 -22.87 0.69
N ALA A 303 -1.92 -22.06 1.60
CA ALA A 303 -1.37 -22.48 2.89
C ALA A 303 -2.35 -22.26 4.04
N HIS A 304 -3.19 -21.22 3.98
CA HIS A 304 -4.18 -20.95 5.01
C HIS A 304 -5.52 -20.53 4.41
N LEU A 305 -6.60 -21.14 4.90
CA LEU A 305 -7.96 -20.80 4.53
C LEU A 305 -8.80 -20.64 5.80
N SER A 306 -9.40 -19.47 5.98
CA SER A 306 -10.37 -19.18 7.03
C SER A 306 -11.65 -18.65 6.40
N VAL A 307 -12.78 -19.33 6.58
CA VAL A 307 -14.06 -18.94 5.97
C VAL A 307 -15.15 -18.94 7.04
N GLU A 308 -15.81 -17.80 7.21
CA GLU A 308 -17.07 -17.72 7.94
C GLU A 308 -18.21 -18.19 7.03
N LEU A 309 -18.80 -19.34 7.37
CA LEU A 309 -19.88 -19.97 6.63
C LEU A 309 -21.23 -19.36 6.98
N ARG A 310 -22.18 -19.51 6.04
CA ARG A 310 -23.58 -19.13 6.26
C ARG A 310 -24.23 -19.91 7.41
N GLU A 311 -23.83 -21.17 7.54
CA GLU A 311 -24.34 -22.17 8.48
C GLU A 311 -23.25 -22.60 9.48
N GLU A 312 -23.60 -23.38 10.49
CA GLU A 312 -22.60 -23.97 11.38
C GLU A 312 -21.71 -24.96 10.61
N VAL A 313 -20.43 -25.00 10.98
CA VAL A 313 -19.43 -25.90 10.40
C VAL A 313 -19.75 -27.32 10.83
N ASP A 314 -20.15 -28.15 9.88
CA ASP A 314 -20.33 -29.59 10.05
C ASP A 314 -19.14 -30.32 9.44
N ILE A 315 -18.14 -30.60 10.28
CA ILE A 315 -16.92 -31.31 9.89
C ILE A 315 -17.23 -32.70 9.32
N GLU A 316 -18.27 -33.39 9.81
CA GLU A 316 -18.63 -34.71 9.27
C GLU A 316 -19.20 -34.59 7.87
N SER A 317 -20.10 -33.63 7.66
CA SER A 317 -20.69 -33.36 6.35
C SER A 317 -19.63 -32.94 5.34
N ILE A 318 -18.74 -32.02 5.72
CA ILE A 318 -17.62 -31.56 4.86
C ILE A 318 -16.73 -32.74 4.46
N LEU A 319 -16.38 -33.63 5.39
CA LEU A 319 -15.46 -34.74 5.14
C LEU A 319 -16.12 -35.98 4.54
N SER A 320 -17.45 -36.03 4.50
CA SER A 320 -18.22 -37.17 4.03
C SER A 320 -17.80 -37.58 2.61
N GLY A 321 -17.42 -38.85 2.44
CA GLY A 321 -16.99 -39.39 1.14
C GLY A 321 -15.58 -38.99 0.68
N LEU A 322 -14.86 -38.12 1.40
CA LEU A 322 -13.44 -37.85 1.11
C LEU A 322 -12.54 -39.04 1.50
N SER A 323 -12.92 -39.79 2.54
CA SER A 323 -12.22 -40.98 3.03
C SER A 323 -12.20 -42.15 2.03
N ASN A 324 -13.15 -42.18 1.10
CA ASN A 324 -13.25 -43.25 0.10
C ASN A 324 -12.32 -43.02 -1.11
N ARG A 325 -11.64 -41.87 -1.19
CA ARG A 325 -10.69 -41.57 -2.26
C ARG A 325 -9.37 -42.28 -1.99
N THR A 326 -8.87 -43.01 -2.99
CA THR A 326 -7.59 -43.71 -2.91
C THR A 326 -6.42 -42.72 -2.79
N GLY A 327 -5.44 -43.03 -1.94
CA GLY A 327 -4.21 -42.25 -1.80
C GLY A 327 -4.24 -41.11 -0.77
N TYR A 328 -5.26 -41.04 0.08
CA TYR A 328 -5.36 -40.05 1.17
C TYR A 328 -5.53 -40.73 2.52
N VAL A 329 -4.92 -40.16 3.55
CA VAL A 329 -5.07 -40.62 4.94
C VAL A 329 -5.70 -39.51 5.76
N LEU A 330 -6.84 -39.83 6.39
CA LEU A 330 -7.50 -38.94 7.35
C LEU A 330 -7.14 -39.39 8.77
N THR A 331 -6.69 -38.47 9.60
CA THR A 331 -6.41 -38.71 11.02
C THR A 331 -7.16 -37.68 11.84
N ARG A 332 -7.93 -38.13 12.82
CA ARG A 332 -8.78 -37.26 13.64
C ARG A 332 -8.26 -37.20 15.07
N THR A 333 -8.24 -35.99 15.61
CA THR A 333 -8.04 -35.71 17.02
C THR A 333 -9.28 -35.02 17.60
N LYS A 334 -9.25 -34.67 18.88
CA LYS A 334 -10.31 -33.88 19.51
C LYS A 334 -10.39 -32.45 18.95
N GLU A 335 -9.27 -31.90 18.49
CA GLU A 335 -9.16 -30.48 18.11
C GLU A 335 -9.04 -30.25 16.61
N SER A 336 -8.70 -31.29 15.84
CA SER A 336 -8.48 -31.16 14.41
C SER A 336 -8.65 -32.46 13.63
N VAL A 337 -8.80 -32.33 12.31
CA VAL A 337 -8.70 -33.43 11.35
C VAL A 337 -7.55 -33.13 10.39
N THR A 338 -6.60 -34.06 10.27
CA THR A 338 -5.50 -33.99 9.31
C THR A 338 -5.83 -34.82 8.07
N ILE A 339 -5.68 -34.22 6.89
CA ILE A 339 -5.73 -34.89 5.59
C ILE A 339 -4.31 -34.92 5.03
N ARG A 340 -3.78 -36.11 4.74
CA ARG A 340 -2.48 -36.29 4.09
C ARG A 340 -2.65 -36.74 2.64
N ARG A 341 -2.04 -36.02 1.70
CA ARG A 341 -1.98 -36.36 0.27
C ARG A 341 -0.89 -37.40 0.00
N GLY A 342 -1.03 -38.13 -1.09
CA GLY A 342 -0.04 -39.14 -1.53
C GLY A 342 1.35 -38.57 -1.85
N ASP A 343 1.46 -37.25 -2.10
CA ASP A 343 2.74 -36.55 -2.30
C ASP A 343 3.34 -35.99 -1.00
N GLY A 344 2.75 -36.29 0.15
CA GLY A 344 3.28 -35.93 1.46
C GLY A 344 2.78 -34.60 2.03
N LYS A 345 2.15 -33.73 1.23
CA LYS A 345 1.50 -32.50 1.72
C LYS A 345 0.38 -32.85 2.71
N ARG A 346 0.21 -32.02 3.74
CA ARG A 346 -0.82 -32.21 4.76
C ARG A 346 -1.69 -30.96 4.91
N ALA A 347 -2.98 -31.15 5.14
CA ALA A 347 -3.88 -30.09 5.57
C ALA A 347 -4.45 -30.45 6.94
N GLU A 348 -4.39 -29.51 7.88
CA GLU A 348 -5.02 -29.59 9.18
C GLU A 348 -6.28 -28.71 9.19
N ILE A 349 -7.41 -29.33 9.47
CA ILE A 349 -8.71 -28.68 9.60
C ILE A 349 -9.02 -28.56 11.09
N LEU A 350 -9.24 -27.36 11.60
CA LEU A 350 -9.53 -27.14 13.01
C LEU A 350 -11.02 -27.39 13.31
N ILE A 351 -11.30 -28.11 14.39
CA ILE A 351 -12.66 -28.32 14.89
C ILE A 351 -13.03 -27.11 15.77
N PRO A 352 -14.16 -26.43 15.51
CA PRO A 352 -14.61 -25.28 16.32
C PRO A 352 -14.65 -25.61 17.81
N LYS A 353 -14.05 -24.76 18.66
CA LYS A 353 -13.95 -25.01 20.11
C LYS A 353 -15.10 -24.43 20.92
N ASP A 354 -15.73 -23.34 20.44
CA ASP A 354 -16.78 -22.61 21.13
C ASP A 354 -17.81 -22.01 20.17
N GLU A 355 -18.87 -21.40 20.72
CA GLU A 355 -19.95 -20.75 19.97
C GLU A 355 -19.47 -19.66 19.01
N SER A 356 -18.37 -18.97 19.34
CA SER A 356 -17.84 -17.89 18.49
C SER A 356 -17.14 -18.44 17.25
N GLU A 357 -16.64 -19.68 17.30
CA GLU A 357 -15.99 -20.35 16.18
C GLU A 357 -16.90 -21.26 15.37
N LYS A 358 -18.15 -21.52 15.82
CA LYS A 358 -19.04 -22.51 15.18
C LYS A 358 -19.31 -22.29 13.70
N LYS A 359 -19.24 -21.05 13.23
CA LYS A 359 -19.41 -20.70 11.81
C LYS A 359 -18.10 -20.57 11.05
N THR A 360 -16.94 -20.71 11.70
CA THR A 360 -15.65 -20.47 11.07
C THR A 360 -14.95 -21.77 10.73
N PHE A 361 -14.85 -22.08 9.45
CA PHE A 361 -13.99 -23.15 8.95
C PHE A 361 -12.54 -22.66 8.86
N LYS A 362 -11.58 -23.42 9.38
CA LYS A 362 -10.15 -23.12 9.30
C LYS A 362 -9.37 -24.32 8.77
N MET A 363 -8.53 -24.10 7.77
CA MET A 363 -7.61 -25.08 7.21
C MET A 363 -6.19 -24.49 7.12
N ILE A 364 -5.20 -25.27 7.54
CA ILE A 364 -3.77 -24.94 7.45
C ILE A 364 -3.09 -26.06 6.66
N SER A 365 -2.49 -25.74 5.52
CA SER A 365 -1.70 -26.66 4.69
C SER A 365 -0.21 -26.49 4.99
N CYS A 366 0.51 -27.60 5.15
CA CYS A 366 1.97 -27.66 5.35
C CYS A 366 2.65 -28.57 4.34
#